data_AF-A0A3S0VL20-F1
#
_entry.id   AF-A0A3S0VL20-F1
#
_cell.length_a   1.000
_cell.length_b   1.000
_cell.length_c   1.000
_cell.angle_alpha   90.00
_cell.angle_beta   90.00
_cell.angle_gamma   90.00
#
_symmetry.space_group_name_H-M   'P 1'
#
loop_
_entity.id
_entity.type
_entity.pdbx_description
1 polymer ?
#
loop_
_entity_poly.entity_id
_entity_poly.type
_entity_poly.pdbx_seq_one_letter_code
_entity_poly.pdbx_strand_id
1 'polypeptide(L)'
;MSLNNLSIGRRLGLGFGTMTFLLMLLAATAWGVAYRLNQATGTVIAEASQALKARGVSTAIDGIYLNMWNLVAHKSLTDKQEHQARIETLRDTYKKSMQELKTEIQTESGQELLANVDAAIAAARDANLRVVDLAVHGQDDAAMDLFLREGMPSRERLGATVDKFLSWGANRIRAVEDSAETAYGWIRWLLGVGTALGLMIAVLLWMGILRSITVPLAEAIRFTTQQLAQGDFSHNPPEVFGNRGDEIGGLARAFQTMLGNLRGLLRNLVDGIQTASSSATELSSVSVQTTQSVQTLSSRTATVAAAAEQS
;
A
#
# COMPACT_ATOMS: atom_id res chain seq x y z
N MET A 1 4.23 -14.64 -27.45
CA MET A 1 2.80 -14.45 -27.84
C MET A 1 2.62 -12.98 -28.17
N SER A 2 2.25 -12.62 -29.40
CA SER A 2 2.07 -11.20 -29.77
C SER A 2 0.89 -10.60 -29.00
N LEU A 3 1.08 -9.46 -28.33
CA LEU A 3 0.02 -8.74 -27.63
C LEU A 3 -1.19 -8.46 -28.54
N ASN A 4 -0.96 -8.35 -29.85
CA ASN A 4 -1.96 -7.97 -30.85
C ASN A 4 -3.04 -9.04 -31.09
N ASN A 5 -2.89 -10.26 -30.54
CA ASN A 5 -3.87 -11.34 -30.66
C ASN A 5 -4.72 -11.54 -29.39
N LEU A 6 -4.42 -10.83 -28.31
CA LEU A 6 -5.24 -10.84 -27.09
C LEU A 6 -6.42 -9.88 -27.24
N SER A 7 -7.58 -10.22 -26.70
CA SER A 7 -8.67 -9.24 -26.62
C SER A 7 -8.25 -8.00 -25.83
N ILE A 8 -8.78 -6.83 -26.20
CA ILE A 8 -8.52 -5.53 -25.53
C ILE A 8 -8.80 -5.66 -24.03
N GLY A 9 -9.92 -6.30 -23.67
CA GLY A 9 -10.29 -6.54 -22.27
C GLY A 9 -9.24 -7.34 -21.49
N ARG A 10 -8.63 -8.38 -22.11
CA ARG A 10 -7.56 -9.17 -21.47
C ARG A 10 -6.28 -8.36 -21.30
N ARG A 11 -5.94 -7.49 -22.26
CA ARG A 11 -4.75 -6.63 -22.14
C ARG A 11 -4.90 -5.59 -21.05
N LEU A 12 -6.05 -4.92 -21.01
CA LEU A 12 -6.38 -3.97 -19.94
C LEU A 12 -6.43 -4.68 -18.60
N GLY A 13 -7.05 -5.86 -18.53
CA GLY A 13 -7.08 -6.70 -17.34
C GLY A 13 -5.68 -7.09 -16.84
N LEU A 14 -4.75 -7.43 -17.73
CA LEU A 14 -3.35 -7.69 -17.37
C LEU A 14 -2.65 -6.42 -16.85
N GLY A 15 -2.85 -5.27 -17.51
CA GLY A 15 -2.24 -4.00 -17.08
C GLY A 15 -2.73 -3.56 -15.71
N PHE A 16 -4.05 -3.43 -15.54
CA PHE A 16 -4.66 -3.08 -14.25
C PHE A 16 -4.43 -4.15 -13.20
N GLY A 17 -4.54 -5.43 -13.53
CA GLY A 17 -4.30 -6.53 -12.60
C GLY A 17 -2.88 -6.53 -12.06
N THR A 18 -1.88 -6.31 -12.92
CA THR A 18 -0.48 -6.19 -12.50
C THR A 18 -0.27 -4.96 -11.61
N MET A 19 -0.86 -3.82 -11.96
CA MET A 19 -0.74 -2.60 -11.16
C MET A 19 -1.39 -2.75 -9.78
N THR A 20 -2.59 -3.31 -9.73
CA THR A 20 -3.30 -3.59 -8.47
C THR A 20 -2.51 -4.59 -7.62
N PHE A 21 -1.96 -5.65 -8.22
CA PHE A 21 -1.11 -6.61 -7.51
C PHE A 21 0.14 -5.94 -6.92
N LEU A 22 0.82 -5.08 -7.68
CA LEU A 22 1.98 -4.32 -7.19
C LEU A 22 1.60 -3.38 -6.04
N LEU A 23 0.45 -2.70 -6.13
CA LEU A 23 -0.07 -1.86 -5.04
C LEU A 23 -0.40 -2.68 -3.79
N MET A 24 -1.03 -3.85 -3.93
CA MET A 24 -1.28 -4.74 -2.80
C MET A 24 0.03 -5.22 -2.15
N LEU A 25 1.05 -5.53 -2.96
CA LEU A 25 2.35 -5.96 -2.46
C LEU A 25 3.04 -4.83 -1.68
N LEU A 26 3.03 -3.60 -2.22
CA LEU A 26 3.53 -2.42 -1.50
C LEU A 26 2.76 -2.16 -0.21
N ALA A 27 1.42 -2.25 -0.23
CA ALA A 27 0.60 -2.08 0.96
C ALA A 27 0.88 -3.15 2.03
N ALA A 28 1.00 -4.42 1.62
CA ALA A 28 1.32 -5.52 2.51
C ALA A 28 2.70 -5.37 3.16
N THR A 29 3.71 -4.94 2.38
CA THR A 29 5.03 -4.64 2.93
C THR A 29 4.99 -3.49 3.92
N ALA A 30 4.37 -2.36 3.56
CA ALA A 30 4.21 -1.21 4.46
C ALA A 30 3.46 -1.57 5.75
N TRP A 31 2.41 -2.40 5.66
CA TRP A 31 1.68 -2.89 6.81
C TRP A 31 2.54 -3.77 7.73
N GLY A 32 3.34 -4.67 7.15
CA GLY A 32 4.28 -5.50 7.90
C GLY A 32 5.32 -4.67 8.66
N VAL A 33 5.80 -3.57 8.06
CA VAL A 33 6.72 -2.62 8.69
C VAL A 33 6.05 -1.91 9.86
N ALA A 34 4.84 -1.37 9.65
CA ALA A 34 4.08 -0.70 10.69
C ALA A 34 3.79 -1.63 11.88
N TYR A 35 3.46 -2.89 11.60
CA TYR A 35 3.23 -3.90 12.61
C TYR A 35 4.48 -4.20 13.45
N ARG A 36 5.64 -4.40 12.80
CA ARG A 36 6.93 -4.62 13.50
C ARG A 36 7.35 -3.42 14.34
N LEU A 37 7.16 -2.21 13.81
CA LEU A 37 7.42 -0.98 14.55
C LEU A 37 6.52 -0.89 15.79
N ASN A 38 5.23 -1.17 15.63
CA ASN A 38 4.29 -1.13 16.76
C ASN A 38 4.71 -2.11 17.87
N GLN A 39 5.12 -3.33 17.52
CA GLN A 39 5.65 -4.30 18.48
C GLN A 39 6.94 -3.84 19.16
N ALA A 40 7.89 -3.28 18.40
CA ALA A 40 9.13 -2.75 18.95
C ALA A 40 8.85 -1.62 19.96
N THR A 41 8.00 -0.66 19.59
CA THR A 41 7.56 0.42 20.48
C THR A 41 6.88 -0.12 21.73
N GLY A 42 5.99 -1.12 21.59
CA GLY A 42 5.35 -1.76 22.74
C GLY A 42 6.34 -2.40 23.70
N THR A 43 7.39 -3.05 23.16
CA THR A 43 8.47 -3.65 23.97
C THR A 43 9.27 -2.57 24.70
N VAL A 44 9.68 -1.51 24.01
CA VAL A 44 10.43 -0.38 24.63
C VAL A 44 9.60 0.27 25.75
N ILE A 45 8.30 0.49 25.54
CA ILE A 45 7.41 1.05 26.56
C ILE A 45 7.31 0.13 27.78
N ALA A 46 7.16 -1.19 27.56
CA ALA A 46 7.10 -2.16 28.65
C ALA A 46 8.39 -2.19 29.47
N GLU A 47 9.55 -2.28 28.82
CA GLU A 47 10.86 -2.29 29.47
C GLU A 47 11.15 -0.96 30.19
N ALA A 48 10.77 0.18 29.61
CA ALA A 48 10.90 1.49 30.26
C ALA A 48 9.99 1.62 31.50
N SER A 49 8.76 1.10 31.44
CA SER A 49 7.85 1.04 32.59
C SER A 49 8.45 0.20 33.73
N GLN A 50 9.04 -0.96 33.40
CA GLN A 50 9.73 -1.81 34.37
C GLN A 50 10.94 -1.08 34.99
N ALA A 51 11.73 -0.38 34.18
CA ALA A 51 12.86 0.41 34.67
C ALA A 51 12.41 1.53 35.63
N LEU A 52 11.31 2.22 35.33
CA LEU A 52 10.72 3.23 36.23
C LEU A 52 10.28 2.63 37.57
N LYS A 53 9.66 1.46 37.57
CA LYS A 53 9.27 0.75 38.81
C LYS A 53 10.49 0.33 39.63
N ALA A 54 11.52 -0.21 38.98
CA ALA A 54 12.77 -0.58 39.65
C ALA A 54 13.51 0.66 40.20
N ARG A 55 13.47 1.79 39.49
CA ARG A 55 13.97 3.07 40.01
C ARG A 55 13.14 3.58 41.19
N GLY A 56 11.83 3.34 41.18
CA GLY A 56 10.94 3.57 42.32
C GLY A 56 11.33 2.76 43.55
N VAL A 57 11.67 1.48 43.37
CA VAL A 57 12.22 0.61 44.43
C VAL A 57 13.50 1.21 45.01
N SER A 58 14.47 1.59 44.16
CA SER A 58 15.72 2.25 44.60
C SER A 58 15.45 3.52 45.40
N THR A 59 14.59 4.40 44.88
CA THR A 59 14.25 5.67 45.54
C THR A 59 13.58 5.45 46.90
N ALA A 60 12.68 4.47 47.00
CA ALA A 60 12.03 4.13 48.25
C ALA A 60 13.03 3.57 49.28
N ILE A 61 13.97 2.74 48.84
CA ILE A 61 15.07 2.22 49.68
C ILE A 61 15.95 3.38 50.16
N ASP A 62 16.39 4.27 49.29
CA ASP A 62 17.18 5.44 49.66
C ASP A 62 16.46 6.32 50.70
N GLY A 63 15.13 6.48 50.53
CA GLY A 63 14.28 7.15 51.50
C GLY A 63 14.23 6.43 52.86
N ILE A 64 14.24 5.10 52.90
CA ILE A 64 14.31 4.33 54.15
C ILE A 64 15.63 4.63 54.86
N TYR A 65 16.75 4.55 54.16
CA TYR A 65 18.06 4.83 54.76
C TYR A 65 18.19 6.28 55.24
N LEU A 66 17.63 7.25 54.52
CA LEU A 66 17.57 8.64 54.95
C LEU A 66 16.73 8.82 56.24
N ASN A 67 15.55 8.19 56.31
CA ASN A 67 14.72 8.27 57.50
C ASN A 67 15.33 7.51 58.68
N MET A 68 16.06 6.42 58.44
CA MET A 68 16.82 5.73 59.48
C MET A 68 17.94 6.60 60.03
N TRP A 69 18.70 7.29 59.17
CA TRP A 69 19.70 8.26 59.60
C TRP A 69 19.08 9.33 60.51
N ASN A 70 17.95 9.91 60.10
CA ASN A 70 17.25 10.91 60.90
C ASN A 70 16.73 10.33 62.22
N LEU A 71 16.22 9.10 62.21
CA LEU A 71 15.72 8.42 63.40
C LEU A 71 16.83 8.17 64.43
N VAL A 72 18.05 7.83 63.98
CA VAL A 72 19.22 7.68 64.87
C VAL A 72 19.79 9.04 65.31
N ALA A 73 19.72 10.07 64.45
CA ALA A 73 20.33 11.38 64.72
C ALA A 73 19.49 12.31 65.61
N HIS A 74 18.16 12.12 65.68
CA HIS A 74 17.26 12.98 66.47
C HIS A 74 17.03 12.43 67.88
N LYS A 75 16.84 13.32 68.88
CA LYS A 75 16.59 12.95 70.28
C LYS A 75 15.09 12.90 70.66
N SER A 76 14.23 13.56 69.88
CA SER A 76 12.78 13.63 70.12
C SER A 76 12.09 12.30 69.81
N LEU A 77 11.34 11.76 70.76
CA LEU A 77 10.55 10.53 70.55
C LEU A 77 9.45 10.70 69.51
N THR A 78 8.81 11.88 69.45
CA THR A 78 7.78 12.19 68.46
C THR A 78 8.35 12.17 67.03
N ASP A 79 9.54 12.74 66.85
CA ASP A 79 10.21 12.79 65.53
C ASP A 79 10.64 11.37 65.10
N LYS A 80 11.13 10.55 66.05
CA LYS A 80 11.49 9.15 65.80
C LYS A 80 10.28 8.33 65.33
N GLN A 81 9.11 8.51 65.95
CA GLN A 81 7.88 7.84 65.53
C GLN A 81 7.42 8.25 64.14
N GLU A 82 7.54 9.53 63.77
CA GLU A 82 7.23 10.00 62.41
C GLU A 82 8.14 9.34 61.37
N HIS A 83 9.45 9.32 61.62
CA HIS A 83 10.40 8.66 60.72
C HIS A 83 10.16 7.16 60.62
N GLN A 84 9.80 6.49 61.72
CA GLN A 84 9.42 5.08 61.71
C GLN A 84 8.19 4.83 60.83
N ALA A 85 7.14 5.64 60.95
CA ALA A 85 5.94 5.53 60.11
C ALA A 85 6.25 5.76 58.62
N ARG A 86 7.13 6.72 58.30
CA ARG A 86 7.62 6.96 56.94
C ARG A 86 8.38 5.76 56.39
N ILE A 87 9.23 5.12 57.20
CA ILE A 87 9.94 3.89 56.82
C ILE A 87 8.96 2.77 56.45
N GLU A 88 7.90 2.55 57.23
CA GLU A 88 6.90 1.53 56.89
C GLU A 88 6.15 1.86 55.60
N THR A 89 5.78 3.12 55.39
CA THR A 89 5.13 3.58 54.14
C THR A 89 6.01 3.32 52.91
N LEU A 90 7.31 3.62 53.01
CA LEU A 90 8.27 3.36 51.94
C LEU A 90 8.49 1.85 51.72
N ARG A 91 8.42 1.04 52.80
CA ARG A 91 8.47 -0.42 52.69
C ARG A 91 7.31 -0.95 51.87
N ASP A 92 6.10 -0.48 52.13
CA ASP A 92 4.93 -0.92 51.38
C ASP A 92 4.98 -0.45 49.93
N THR A 93 5.54 0.73 49.68
CA THR A 93 5.77 1.25 48.32
C THR A 93 6.69 0.33 47.52
N TYR A 94 7.89 0.02 48.02
CA TYR A 94 8.80 -0.83 47.25
C TYR A 94 8.29 -2.27 47.13
N LYS A 95 7.60 -2.82 48.16
CA LYS A 95 6.99 -4.16 48.09
C LYS A 95 5.98 -4.25 46.96
N LYS A 96 5.12 -3.23 46.82
CA LYS A 96 4.15 -3.14 45.74
C LYS A 96 4.82 -3.11 44.37
N SER A 97 5.81 -2.23 44.18
CA SER A 97 6.57 -2.16 42.93
C SER A 97 7.28 -3.48 42.62
N MET A 98 7.79 -4.16 43.65
CA MET A 98 8.44 -5.45 43.48
C MET A 98 7.45 -6.56 43.06
N GLN A 99 6.25 -6.57 43.63
CA GLN A 99 5.20 -7.51 43.23
C GLN A 99 4.74 -7.28 41.79
N GLU A 100 4.57 -6.03 41.38
CA GLU A 100 4.23 -5.69 39.99
C GLU A 100 5.32 -6.15 39.02
N LEU A 101 6.59 -5.88 39.32
CA LEU A 101 7.73 -6.31 38.51
C LEU A 101 7.78 -7.84 38.35
N LYS A 102 7.57 -8.61 39.44
CA LYS A 102 7.52 -10.08 39.37
C LYS A 102 6.36 -10.62 38.53
N THR A 103 5.26 -9.88 38.48
CA THR A 103 4.08 -10.27 37.70
C THR A 103 4.30 -9.98 36.21
N GLU A 104 4.93 -8.85 35.88
CA GLU A 104 5.15 -8.41 34.51
C GLU A 104 6.33 -9.12 33.82
N ILE A 105 7.37 -9.48 34.57
CA ILE A 105 8.60 -10.03 34.02
C ILE A 105 8.56 -11.56 34.07
N GLN A 106 8.38 -12.20 32.92
CA GLN A 106 8.27 -13.66 32.82
C GLN A 106 9.54 -14.34 32.28
N THR A 107 10.57 -13.56 31.93
CA THR A 107 11.83 -14.11 31.42
C THR A 107 12.67 -14.70 32.55
N GLU A 108 13.36 -15.82 32.29
CA GLU A 108 14.21 -16.51 33.27
C GLU A 108 15.28 -15.59 33.87
N SER A 109 16.05 -14.89 33.03
CA SER A 109 17.08 -13.94 33.50
C SER A 109 16.50 -12.77 34.29
N GLY A 110 15.32 -12.28 33.90
CA GLY A 110 14.65 -11.21 34.64
C GLY A 110 14.20 -11.67 36.03
N GLN A 111 13.59 -12.85 36.12
CA GLN A 111 13.19 -13.47 37.39
C GLN A 111 14.38 -13.74 38.31
N GLU A 112 15.50 -14.21 37.77
CA GLU A 112 16.75 -14.41 38.53
C GLU A 112 17.26 -13.08 39.11
N LEU A 113 17.30 -12.01 38.30
CA LEU A 113 17.71 -10.69 38.77
C LEU A 113 16.76 -10.12 39.83
N LEU A 114 15.45 -10.32 39.68
CA LEU A 114 14.48 -9.92 40.71
C LEU A 114 14.65 -10.71 42.01
N ALA A 115 14.91 -12.01 41.93
CA ALA A 115 15.20 -12.83 43.11
C ALA A 115 16.47 -12.35 43.85
N ASN A 116 17.49 -11.93 43.10
CA ASN A 116 18.70 -11.32 43.68
C ASN A 116 18.40 -9.99 44.38
N VAL A 117 17.51 -9.17 43.81
CA VAL A 117 17.03 -7.93 44.46
C VAL A 117 16.25 -8.27 45.73
N ASP A 118 15.32 -9.23 45.70
CA ASP A 118 14.58 -9.66 46.90
C ASP A 118 15.50 -10.15 48.01
N ALA A 119 16.48 -10.99 47.68
CA ALA A 119 17.43 -11.52 48.64
C ALA A 119 18.23 -10.39 49.30
N ALA A 120 18.67 -9.40 48.51
CA ALA A 120 19.35 -8.21 49.02
C ALA A 120 18.42 -7.34 49.89
N ILE A 121 17.15 -7.17 49.50
CA ILE A 121 16.13 -6.47 50.32
C ILE A 121 15.91 -7.20 51.65
N ALA A 122 15.80 -8.53 51.64
CA ALA A 122 15.59 -9.32 52.85
C ALA A 122 16.77 -9.20 53.82
N ALA A 123 18.00 -9.30 53.31
CA ALA A 123 19.22 -9.11 54.10
C ALA A 123 19.32 -7.68 54.67
N ALA A 124 19.00 -6.66 53.86
CA ALA A 124 18.98 -5.27 54.31
C ALA A 124 17.87 -5.01 55.35
N ARG A 125 16.70 -5.63 55.20
CA ARG A 125 15.57 -5.45 56.11
C ARG A 125 15.88 -5.93 57.52
N ASP A 126 16.58 -7.06 57.68
CA ASP A 126 16.96 -7.57 59.00
C ASP A 126 17.84 -6.56 59.76
N ALA A 127 18.90 -6.05 59.11
CA ALA A 127 19.75 -5.01 59.69
C ALA A 127 18.96 -3.72 59.97
N ASN A 128 18.07 -3.32 59.05
CA ASN A 128 17.26 -2.11 59.22
C ASN A 128 16.29 -2.22 60.40
N LEU A 129 15.69 -3.38 60.65
CA LEU A 129 14.81 -3.59 61.79
C LEU A 129 15.56 -3.49 63.12
N ARG A 130 16.75 -4.08 63.21
CA ARG A 130 17.61 -3.98 64.41
C ARG A 130 18.03 -2.53 64.70
N VAL A 131 18.39 -1.76 63.68
CA VAL A 131 18.75 -0.33 63.84
C VAL A 131 17.55 0.49 64.33
N VAL A 132 16.37 0.30 63.73
CA VAL A 132 15.15 1.02 64.14
C VAL A 132 14.77 0.68 65.57
N ASP A 133 14.84 -0.60 65.95
CA ASP A 133 14.52 -1.05 67.31
C ASP A 133 15.42 -0.40 68.36
N LEU A 134 16.75 -0.42 68.15
CA LEU A 134 17.72 0.22 69.05
C LEU A 134 17.44 1.72 69.22
N ALA A 135 17.20 2.42 68.12
CA ALA A 135 17.03 3.87 68.16
C ALA A 135 15.67 4.31 68.76
N VAL A 136 14.59 3.53 68.54
CA VAL A 136 13.29 3.81 69.19
C VAL A 136 13.35 3.55 70.70
N HIS A 137 14.17 2.60 71.16
CA HIS A 137 14.42 2.34 72.58
C HIS A 137 15.50 3.26 73.21
N GLY A 138 15.94 4.30 72.49
CA GLY A 138 16.88 5.30 72.98
C GLY A 138 18.35 4.84 73.05
N GLN A 139 18.70 3.71 72.42
CA GLN A 139 20.07 3.20 72.34
C GLN A 139 20.79 3.78 71.10
N ASP A 140 20.88 5.11 71.04
CA ASP A 140 21.26 5.84 69.82
C ASP A 140 22.69 5.54 69.34
N ASP A 141 23.65 5.42 70.27
CA ASP A 141 25.04 5.09 69.93
C ASP A 141 25.17 3.67 69.34
N ALA A 142 24.47 2.70 69.92
CA ALA A 142 24.44 1.33 69.42
C ALA A 142 23.71 1.23 68.07
N ALA A 143 22.64 2.01 67.90
CA ALA A 143 21.91 2.11 66.64
C ALA A 143 22.78 2.73 65.54
N MET A 144 23.55 3.77 65.85
CA MET A 144 24.48 4.42 64.91
C MET A 144 25.62 3.48 64.50
N ASP A 145 26.25 2.80 65.45
CA ASP A 145 27.30 1.80 65.15
C ASP A 145 26.76 0.71 64.21
N LEU A 146 25.60 0.13 64.54
CA LEU A 146 24.98 -0.90 63.70
C LEU A 146 24.57 -0.36 62.32
N PHE A 147 24.06 0.87 62.25
CA PHE A 147 23.70 1.52 60.99
C PHE A 147 24.92 1.69 60.07
N LEU A 148 26.05 2.14 60.61
CA LEU A 148 27.28 2.33 59.84
C LEU A 148 27.94 0.99 59.47
N ARG A 149 27.96 0.02 60.39
CA ARG A 149 28.64 -1.27 60.22
C ARG A 149 27.87 -2.28 59.36
N GLU A 150 26.56 -2.33 59.48
CA GLU A 150 25.70 -3.31 58.78
C GLU A 150 24.67 -2.65 57.86
N GLY A 151 24.06 -1.53 58.27
CA GLY A 151 23.04 -0.83 57.49
C GLY A 151 23.56 -0.29 56.15
N MET A 152 24.54 0.60 56.19
CA MET A 152 25.11 1.26 55.01
C MET A 152 25.73 0.28 54.01
N PRO A 153 26.54 -0.73 54.42
CA PRO A 153 27.02 -1.75 53.49
C PRO A 153 25.91 -2.63 52.89
N SER A 154 24.78 -2.79 53.59
CA SER A 154 23.60 -3.48 53.03
C SER A 154 22.90 -2.63 51.97
N ARG A 155 22.87 -1.30 52.14
CA ARG A 155 22.37 -0.35 51.12
C ARG A 155 23.17 -0.44 49.83
N GLU A 156 24.50 -0.44 49.94
CA GLU A 156 25.39 -0.49 48.76
C GLU A 156 25.20 -1.80 47.98
N ARG A 157 25.15 -2.94 48.69
CA ARG A 157 24.88 -4.25 48.07
C ARG A 157 23.53 -4.29 47.37
N LEU A 158 22.50 -3.69 47.98
CA LEU A 158 21.16 -3.61 47.41
C LEU A 158 21.11 -2.66 46.19
N GLY A 159 21.78 -1.50 46.25
CA GLY A 159 21.91 -0.61 45.09
C GLY A 159 22.56 -1.34 43.90
N ALA A 160 23.62 -2.10 44.15
CA ALA A 160 24.31 -2.86 43.12
C ALA A 160 23.44 -3.95 42.46
N THR A 161 22.51 -4.60 43.18
CA THR A 161 21.58 -5.56 42.58
C THR A 161 20.52 -4.88 41.73
N VAL A 162 20.00 -3.73 42.18
CA VAL A 162 19.05 -2.92 41.40
C VAL A 162 19.71 -2.36 40.13
N ASP A 163 20.95 -1.88 40.21
CA ASP A 163 21.70 -1.38 39.05
C ASP A 163 21.96 -2.46 38.00
N LYS A 164 22.24 -3.70 38.43
CA LYS A 164 22.34 -4.86 37.52
C LYS A 164 21.02 -5.11 36.80
N PHE A 165 19.88 -5.06 37.51
CA PHE A 165 18.56 -5.20 36.92
C PHE A 165 18.24 -4.07 35.92
N LEU A 166 18.52 -2.82 36.28
CA LEU A 166 18.33 -1.67 35.39
C LEU A 166 19.20 -1.77 34.13
N SER A 167 20.45 -2.23 34.29
CA SER A 167 21.38 -2.44 33.17
C SER A 167 20.90 -3.55 32.23
N TRP A 168 20.31 -4.62 32.77
CA TRP A 168 19.69 -5.68 31.98
C TRP A 168 18.54 -5.16 31.12
N GLY A 169 17.61 -4.38 31.70
CA GLY A 169 16.51 -3.76 30.95
C GLY A 169 17.01 -2.78 29.89
N ALA A 170 18.01 -1.95 30.23
CA ALA A 170 18.61 -1.01 29.27
C ALA A 170 19.27 -1.72 28.08
N ASN A 171 19.94 -2.84 28.29
CA ASN A 171 20.54 -3.63 27.22
C ASN A 171 19.48 -4.25 26.30
N ARG A 172 18.31 -4.63 26.83
CA ARG A 172 17.19 -5.14 26.03
C ARG A 172 16.58 -4.04 25.16
N ILE A 173 16.42 -2.83 25.69
CA ILE A 173 15.98 -1.68 24.90
C ILE A 173 16.97 -1.40 23.75
N ARG A 174 18.28 -1.37 24.03
CA ARG A 174 19.31 -1.21 23.00
C ARG A 174 19.27 -2.30 21.94
N ALA A 175 19.10 -3.56 22.33
CA ALA A 175 18.98 -4.66 21.38
C ALA A 175 17.75 -4.50 20.46
N VAL A 176 16.62 -4.00 21.00
CA VAL A 176 15.44 -3.66 20.20
C VAL A 176 15.74 -2.50 19.25
N GLU A 177 16.43 -1.46 19.70
CA GLU A 177 16.84 -0.32 18.86
C GLU A 177 17.77 -0.75 17.71
N ASP A 178 18.83 -1.51 18.00
CA ASP A 178 19.77 -2.04 16.99
C ASP A 178 19.06 -2.92 15.95
N SER A 179 18.15 -3.79 16.40
CA SER A 179 17.35 -4.64 15.52
C SER A 179 16.35 -3.83 14.69
N ALA A 180 15.82 -2.74 15.23
CA ALA A 180 14.91 -1.85 14.52
C ALA A 180 15.67 -1.06 13.46
N GLU A 181 16.82 -0.46 13.77
CA GLU A 181 17.63 0.32 12.81
C GLU A 181 18.05 -0.51 11.60
N THR A 182 18.57 -1.71 11.85
CA THR A 182 18.97 -2.64 10.78
C THR A 182 17.78 -3.06 9.92
N ALA A 183 16.63 -3.34 10.53
CA ALA A 183 15.39 -3.64 9.81
C ALA A 183 14.93 -2.44 8.97
N TYR A 184 14.97 -1.22 9.53
CA TYR A 184 14.57 0.01 8.84
C TYR A 184 15.39 0.27 7.58
N GLY A 185 16.70 0.09 7.65
CA GLY A 185 17.59 0.26 6.49
C GLY A 185 17.19 -0.67 5.34
N TRP A 186 17.07 -1.97 5.64
CA TRP A 186 16.66 -2.98 4.67
C TRP A 186 15.27 -2.74 4.09
N ILE A 187 14.31 -2.39 4.94
CA ILE A 187 12.93 -2.08 4.55
C ILE A 187 12.87 -0.86 3.62
N ARG A 188 13.57 0.23 3.99
CA ARG A 188 13.60 1.46 3.16
C ARG A 188 14.21 1.17 1.79
N TRP A 189 15.27 0.37 1.74
CA TRP A 189 15.87 -0.03 0.48
C TRP A 189 14.91 -0.87 -0.38
N LEU A 190 14.26 -1.88 0.22
CA LEU A 190 13.23 -2.70 -0.44
C LEU A 190 12.06 -1.88 -0.98
N LEU A 191 11.53 -0.94 -0.18
CA LEU A 191 10.45 -0.05 -0.61
C LEU A 191 10.91 0.89 -1.74
N GLY A 192 12.11 1.45 -1.65
CA GLY A 192 12.67 2.32 -2.68
C GLY A 192 12.84 1.59 -4.01
N VAL A 193 13.50 0.43 -3.99
CA VAL A 193 13.70 -0.42 -5.18
C VAL A 193 12.37 -0.94 -5.72
N GLY A 194 11.47 -1.40 -4.85
CA GLY A 194 10.14 -1.90 -5.23
C GLY A 194 9.28 -0.81 -5.88
N THR A 195 9.32 0.41 -5.36
CA THR A 195 8.61 1.56 -5.95
C THR A 195 9.19 1.94 -7.32
N ALA A 196 10.53 1.99 -7.44
CA ALA A 196 11.19 2.27 -8.70
C ALA A 196 10.86 1.22 -9.78
N LEU A 197 10.90 -0.07 -9.42
CA LEU A 197 10.51 -1.17 -10.31
C LEU A 197 9.03 -1.10 -10.67
N GLY A 198 8.15 -0.79 -9.71
CA GLY A 198 6.72 -0.62 -9.95
C GLY A 198 6.42 0.51 -10.95
N LEU A 199 7.08 1.66 -10.79
CA LEU A 199 6.98 2.78 -11.74
C LEU A 199 7.50 2.40 -13.13
N MET A 200 8.63 1.70 -13.21
CA MET A 200 9.17 1.22 -14.48
C MET A 200 8.18 0.28 -15.19
N ILE A 201 7.58 -0.67 -14.47
CA ILE A 201 6.57 -1.58 -15.02
C ILE A 201 5.34 -0.80 -15.47
N ALA A 202 4.87 0.17 -14.69
CA ALA A 202 3.73 1.01 -15.05
C ALA A 202 3.96 1.77 -16.38
N VAL A 203 5.17 2.34 -16.57
CA VAL A 203 5.55 3.02 -17.83
C VAL A 203 5.59 2.04 -19.00
N LEU A 204 6.16 0.84 -18.82
CA LEU A 204 6.20 -0.18 -19.87
C LEU A 204 4.81 -0.66 -20.27
N LEU A 205 3.92 -0.89 -19.30
CA LEU A 205 2.52 -1.25 -19.55
C LEU A 205 1.78 -0.14 -20.28
N TRP A 206 1.95 1.12 -19.84
CA TRP A 206 1.40 2.30 -20.52
C TRP A 206 1.84 2.36 -21.98
N MET A 207 3.14 2.24 -22.26
CA MET A 207 3.66 2.26 -23.63
C MET A 207 3.11 1.09 -24.46
N GLY A 208 2.98 -0.10 -23.86
CA GLY A 208 2.40 -1.27 -24.50
C GLY A 208 0.91 -1.08 -24.87
N ILE A 209 0.13 -0.50 -23.97
CA ILE A 209 -1.29 -0.17 -24.23
C ILE A 209 -1.40 0.89 -25.32
N LEU A 210 -0.61 1.97 -25.22
CA LEU A 210 -0.62 3.08 -26.17
C LEU A 210 -0.33 2.59 -27.60
N ARG A 211 0.71 1.77 -27.77
CA ARG A 211 1.09 1.22 -29.09
C ARG A 211 0.15 0.14 -29.59
N SER A 212 -0.43 -0.67 -28.70
CA SER A 212 -1.25 -1.81 -29.12
C SER A 212 -2.73 -1.48 -29.29
N ILE A 213 -3.25 -0.43 -28.66
CA ILE A 213 -4.67 -0.06 -28.71
C ILE A 213 -4.84 1.34 -29.29
N THR A 214 -4.28 2.35 -28.64
CA THR A 214 -4.54 3.76 -28.97
C THR A 214 -4.08 4.14 -30.37
N VAL A 215 -2.86 3.73 -30.77
CA VAL A 215 -2.31 4.04 -32.09
C VAL A 215 -3.12 3.38 -33.23
N PRO A 216 -3.37 2.05 -33.24
CA PRO A 216 -4.17 1.40 -34.29
C PRO A 216 -5.61 1.92 -34.37
N LEU A 217 -6.21 2.27 -33.23
CA LEU A 217 -7.55 2.83 -33.20
C LEU A 217 -7.58 4.25 -33.80
N ALA A 218 -6.59 5.08 -33.49
CA ALA A 218 -6.45 6.40 -34.08
C ALA A 218 -6.24 6.32 -35.61
N GLU A 219 -5.49 5.34 -36.09
CA GLU A 219 -5.33 5.09 -37.53
C GLU A 219 -6.64 4.65 -38.19
N ALA A 220 -7.46 3.83 -37.52
CA ALA A 220 -8.77 3.42 -38.01
C ALA A 220 -9.70 4.63 -38.20
N ILE A 221 -9.74 5.50 -37.18
CA ILE A 221 -10.53 6.73 -37.20
C ILE A 221 -10.04 7.68 -38.29
N ARG A 222 -8.72 7.83 -38.44
CA ARG A 222 -8.13 8.66 -39.49
C ARG A 222 -8.51 8.16 -40.89
N PHE A 223 -8.45 6.84 -41.12
CA PHE A 223 -8.82 6.23 -42.39
C PHE A 223 -10.30 6.48 -42.74
N THR A 224 -11.22 6.27 -41.79
CA THR A 224 -12.65 6.49 -42.04
C THR A 224 -12.99 7.95 -42.29
N THR A 225 -12.42 8.87 -41.51
CA THR A 225 -12.70 10.31 -41.62
C THR A 225 -12.08 10.95 -42.85
N GLN A 226 -10.87 10.53 -43.26
CA GLN A 226 -10.17 11.16 -44.37
C GLN A 226 -10.50 10.57 -45.73
N GLN A 227 -10.92 9.30 -45.82
CA GLN A 227 -11.15 8.64 -47.11
C GLN A 227 -12.62 8.30 -47.31
N LEU A 228 -13.21 7.51 -46.40
CA LEU A 228 -14.59 7.04 -46.55
C LEU A 228 -15.60 8.18 -46.46
N ALA A 229 -15.41 9.12 -45.53
CA ALA A 229 -16.32 10.26 -45.38
C ALA A 229 -16.32 11.20 -46.60
N GLN A 230 -15.28 11.15 -47.44
CA GLN A 230 -15.21 11.92 -48.69
C GLN A 230 -15.86 11.18 -49.87
N GLY A 231 -16.41 9.98 -49.66
CA GLY A 231 -17.02 9.16 -50.71
C GLY A 231 -16.03 8.39 -51.57
N ASP A 232 -14.73 8.42 -51.24
CA ASP A 232 -13.70 7.64 -51.94
C ASP A 232 -13.56 6.26 -51.31
N PHE A 233 -14.17 5.27 -51.96
CA PHE A 233 -14.09 3.87 -51.55
C PHE A 233 -13.01 3.07 -52.30
N SER A 234 -12.17 3.71 -53.11
CA SER A 234 -11.14 3.01 -53.91
C SER A 234 -9.99 2.44 -53.05
N HIS A 235 -9.77 3.01 -51.87
CA HIS A 235 -8.68 2.65 -50.98
C HIS A 235 -8.98 1.43 -50.11
N ASN A 236 -7.98 0.57 -49.92
CA ASN A 236 -8.08 -0.58 -49.04
C ASN A 236 -7.77 -0.19 -47.58
N PRO A 237 -8.32 -0.92 -46.59
CA PRO A 237 -8.00 -0.69 -45.18
C PRO A 237 -6.50 -0.81 -44.92
N PRO A 238 -5.94 -0.02 -43.99
CA PRO A 238 -4.54 -0.10 -43.58
C PRO A 238 -4.07 -1.51 -43.17
N GLU A 239 -2.84 -1.89 -43.55
CA GLU A 239 -2.25 -3.20 -43.22
C GLU A 239 -2.16 -3.48 -41.71
N VAL A 240 -2.09 -2.44 -40.87
CA VAL A 240 -2.13 -2.53 -39.40
C VAL A 240 -3.30 -3.38 -38.89
N PHE A 241 -4.33 -3.54 -39.70
CA PHE A 241 -5.49 -4.34 -39.39
C PHE A 241 -5.47 -5.81 -39.83
N GLY A 242 -4.71 -6.14 -40.88
CA GLY A 242 -4.89 -7.38 -41.63
C GLY A 242 -4.51 -8.64 -40.87
N ASN A 243 -3.61 -8.53 -39.88
CA ASN A 243 -3.00 -9.69 -39.21
C ASN A 243 -3.27 -9.75 -37.69
N ARG A 244 -4.37 -9.15 -37.24
CA ARG A 244 -4.73 -9.08 -35.81
C ARG A 244 -5.89 -10.03 -35.46
N GLY A 245 -5.70 -10.77 -34.37
CA GLY A 245 -6.72 -11.65 -33.78
C GLY A 245 -7.65 -10.99 -32.75
N ASP A 246 -7.51 -9.68 -32.51
CA ASP A 246 -8.26 -8.92 -31.51
C ASP A 246 -9.50 -8.20 -32.09
N GLU A 247 -10.19 -7.44 -31.24
CA GLU A 247 -11.37 -6.65 -31.60
C GLU A 247 -11.04 -5.58 -32.66
N ILE A 248 -9.81 -5.06 -32.70
CA ILE A 248 -9.38 -4.12 -33.75
C ILE A 248 -9.26 -4.84 -35.10
N GLY A 249 -8.70 -6.05 -35.13
CA GLY A 249 -8.72 -6.91 -36.32
C GLY A 249 -10.14 -7.29 -36.74
N GLY A 250 -11.02 -7.55 -35.77
CA GLY A 250 -12.45 -7.77 -36.01
C GLY A 250 -13.14 -6.59 -36.68
N LEU A 251 -12.93 -5.39 -36.13
CA LEU A 251 -13.46 -4.13 -36.69
C LEU A 251 -12.99 -3.92 -38.13
N ALA A 252 -11.74 -4.19 -38.42
CA ALA A 252 -11.21 -3.99 -39.76
C ALA A 252 -11.70 -5.02 -40.78
N ARG A 253 -11.87 -6.29 -40.39
CA ARG A 253 -12.54 -7.28 -41.24
C ARG A 253 -13.96 -6.83 -41.56
N ALA A 254 -14.69 -6.30 -40.59
CA ALA A 254 -16.02 -5.73 -40.82
C ALA A 254 -15.99 -4.53 -41.80
N PHE A 255 -15.02 -3.62 -41.66
CA PHE A 255 -14.82 -2.52 -42.62
C PHE A 255 -14.52 -3.00 -44.03
N GLN A 256 -13.69 -4.05 -44.17
CA GLN A 256 -13.35 -4.58 -45.48
C GLN A 256 -14.57 -5.20 -46.17
N THR A 257 -15.40 -5.95 -45.43
CA THR A 257 -16.67 -6.47 -45.95
C THR A 257 -17.61 -5.33 -46.37
N MET A 258 -17.73 -4.27 -45.56
CA MET A 258 -18.56 -3.11 -45.87
C MET A 258 -18.10 -2.40 -47.16
N LEU A 259 -16.78 -2.16 -47.30
CA LEU A 259 -16.21 -1.55 -48.51
C LEU A 259 -16.42 -2.43 -49.75
N GLY A 260 -16.26 -3.75 -49.62
CA GLY A 260 -16.54 -4.69 -50.71
C GLY A 260 -18.00 -4.61 -51.18
N ASN A 261 -18.94 -4.60 -50.23
CA ASN A 261 -20.37 -4.46 -50.52
C ASN A 261 -20.70 -3.10 -51.16
N LEU A 262 -20.15 -1.99 -50.65
CA LEU A 262 -20.36 -0.65 -51.21
C LEU A 262 -19.81 -0.54 -52.64
N ARG A 263 -18.61 -1.06 -52.90
CA ARG A 263 -18.04 -1.12 -54.26
C ARG A 263 -18.92 -1.95 -55.20
N GLY A 264 -19.43 -3.08 -54.74
CA GLY A 264 -20.35 -3.93 -55.51
C GLY A 264 -21.67 -3.21 -55.84
N LEU A 265 -22.27 -2.53 -54.87
CA LEU A 265 -23.47 -1.73 -55.08
C LEU A 265 -23.24 -0.59 -56.08
N LEU A 266 -22.12 0.14 -55.96
CA LEU A 266 -21.76 1.19 -56.89
C LEU A 266 -21.55 0.65 -58.31
N ARG A 267 -20.89 -0.50 -58.46
CA ARG A 267 -20.70 -1.15 -59.76
C ARG A 267 -22.03 -1.54 -60.40
N ASN A 268 -22.92 -2.18 -59.64
CA ASN A 268 -24.26 -2.55 -60.13
C ASN A 268 -25.08 -1.31 -60.51
N LEU A 269 -24.94 -0.20 -59.78
CA LEU A 269 -25.60 1.06 -60.08
C LEU A 269 -25.08 1.67 -61.39
N VAL A 270 -23.76 1.68 -61.60
CA VAL A 270 -23.14 2.15 -62.86
C VAL A 270 -23.60 1.29 -64.04
N ASP A 271 -23.59 -0.04 -63.90
CA ASP A 271 -24.05 -0.97 -64.94
C ASP A 271 -25.54 -0.75 -65.26
N GLY A 272 -26.37 -0.49 -64.24
CA GLY A 272 -27.78 -0.15 -64.38
C GLY A 272 -28.01 1.18 -65.10
N ILE A 273 -27.25 2.23 -64.77
CA ILE A 273 -27.29 3.54 -65.46
C ILE A 273 -26.87 3.37 -66.93
N GLN A 274 -25.81 2.60 -67.21
CA GLN A 274 -25.34 2.37 -68.57
C GLN A 274 -26.39 1.65 -69.42
N THR A 275 -27.05 0.65 -68.83
CA THR A 275 -28.18 -0.07 -69.46
C THR A 275 -29.33 0.87 -69.75
N ALA A 276 -29.75 1.67 -68.76
CA ALA A 276 -30.84 2.65 -68.91
C ALA A 276 -30.52 3.71 -69.97
N SER A 277 -29.28 4.21 -70.01
CA SER A 277 -28.80 5.16 -71.02
C SER A 277 -28.84 4.55 -72.43
N SER A 278 -28.45 3.28 -72.56
CA SER A 278 -28.49 2.56 -73.84
C SER A 278 -29.93 2.38 -74.32
N SER A 279 -30.84 1.97 -73.43
CA SER A 279 -32.28 1.88 -73.73
C SER A 279 -32.90 3.23 -74.09
N ALA A 280 -32.51 4.32 -73.42
CA ALA A 280 -32.97 5.67 -73.77
C ALA A 280 -32.48 6.11 -75.16
N THR A 281 -31.25 5.74 -75.52
CA THR A 281 -30.67 6.01 -76.86
C THR A 281 -31.42 5.24 -77.94
N GLU A 282 -31.68 3.95 -77.70
CA GLU A 282 -32.46 3.11 -78.60
C GLU A 282 -33.90 3.64 -78.76
N LEU A 283 -34.56 4.00 -77.66
CA LEU A 283 -35.91 4.59 -77.69
C LEU A 283 -35.95 5.92 -78.45
N SER A 284 -34.92 6.76 -78.30
CA SER A 284 -34.79 8.00 -79.07
C SER A 284 -34.67 7.71 -80.57
N SER A 285 -33.83 6.75 -80.95
CA SER A 285 -33.69 6.30 -82.34
C SER A 285 -35.02 5.78 -82.90
N VAL A 286 -35.73 4.93 -82.16
CA VAL A 286 -37.05 4.41 -82.53
C VAL A 286 -38.07 5.54 -82.68
N SER A 287 -38.03 6.54 -81.80
CA SER A 287 -38.91 7.71 -81.87
C SER A 287 -38.65 8.52 -83.15
N VAL A 288 -37.38 8.78 -83.51
CA VAL A 288 -37.00 9.47 -84.75
C VAL A 288 -37.49 8.70 -85.98
N GLN A 289 -37.25 7.38 -86.02
CA GLN A 289 -37.73 6.52 -87.09
C GLN A 289 -39.26 6.52 -87.20
N THR A 290 -39.96 6.55 -86.06
CA THR A 290 -41.42 6.62 -86.00
C THR A 290 -41.93 7.95 -86.57
N THR A 291 -41.35 9.08 -86.16
CA THR A 291 -41.69 10.40 -86.72
C THR A 291 -41.50 10.45 -88.23
N GLN A 292 -40.38 9.93 -88.74
CA GLN A 292 -40.12 9.86 -90.18
C GLN A 292 -41.13 8.96 -90.91
N SER A 293 -41.50 7.84 -90.29
CA SER A 293 -42.52 6.93 -90.83
C SER A 293 -43.91 7.59 -90.84
N VAL A 294 -44.26 8.33 -89.79
CA VAL A 294 -45.50 9.13 -89.72
C VAL A 294 -45.52 10.23 -90.78
N GLN A 295 -44.41 10.93 -91.01
CA GLN A 295 -44.30 11.92 -92.09
C GLN A 295 -44.48 11.28 -93.47
N THR A 296 -43.84 10.12 -93.70
CA THR A 296 -43.99 9.36 -94.96
C THR A 296 -45.42 8.87 -95.15
N LEU A 297 -46.07 8.40 -94.08
CA LEU A 297 -47.47 7.99 -94.11
C LEU A 297 -48.37 9.20 -94.39
N SER A 298 -48.15 10.33 -93.73
CA SER A 298 -48.89 11.57 -93.96
C SER A 298 -48.76 12.05 -95.40
N SER A 299 -47.54 12.02 -95.98
CA SER A 299 -47.34 12.39 -97.40
C SER A 299 -48.08 11.44 -98.34
N ARG A 300 -48.04 10.12 -98.06
CA ARG A 300 -48.77 9.12 -98.84
C ARG A 300 -50.28 9.34 -98.75
N THR A 301 -50.82 9.59 -97.57
CA THR A 301 -52.23 9.90 -97.38
C THR A 301 -52.61 11.18 -98.11
N ALA A 302 -51.76 12.23 -98.09
CA ALA A 302 -51.98 13.45 -98.86
C ALA A 302 -52.00 13.19 -100.38
N THR A 303 -51.08 12.36 -100.90
CA THR A 303 -51.13 11.95 -102.32
C THR A 303 -52.35 11.11 -102.65
N VAL A 304 -52.80 10.23 -101.76
CA VAL A 304 -54.03 9.43 -101.95
C VAL A 304 -55.25 10.34 -101.92
N ALA A 305 -55.31 11.30 -101.00
CA ALA A 305 -56.39 12.29 -100.95
C ALA A 305 -56.42 13.17 -102.21
N ALA A 306 -55.27 13.66 -102.68
CA ALA A 306 -55.17 14.41 -103.92
C ALA A 306 -55.57 13.57 -105.16
N ALA A 307 -55.22 12.29 -105.20
CA ALA A 307 -55.65 11.38 -106.26
C ALA A 307 -57.17 11.11 -106.20
N ALA A 308 -57.75 11.05 -105.00
CA ALA A 308 -59.19 10.92 -104.80
C ALA A 308 -59.95 12.20 -105.19
N GLU A 309 -59.36 13.40 -105.03
CA GLU A 309 -59.94 14.68 -105.49
C GLU A 309 -59.88 14.87 -107.02
N GLN A 310 -58.99 14.15 -107.72
CA GLN A 310 -58.87 14.15 -109.18
C GLN A 310 -59.71 13.07 -109.88
N SER A 311 -60.49 12.29 -109.12
CA SER A 311 -61.41 11.25 -109.62
C SER A 311 -62.86 11.71 -109.56
#